data_AF-A0A7X6CSZ1-F1
#
_entry.id   AF-A0A7X6CSZ1-F1
#
_cell.length_a   1.000
_cell.length_b   1.000
_cell.length_c   1.000
_cell.angle_alpha   90.00
_cell.angle_beta   90.00
_cell.angle_gamma   90.00
#
_symmetry.space_group_name_H-M   'P 1'
#
loop_
_entity.id
_entity.type
_entity.pdbx_description
1 polymer ?
#
loop_
_entity_poly.entity_id
_entity_poly.type
_entity_poly.pdbx_seq_one_letter_code
_entity_poly.pdbx_strand_id
1 'polypeptide(L)' 'MLALPSEISTPKLITGKLWVNPDCGLKTRGQAETAASLQNMVAAARQLRYENS' A
#
# COMPACT_ATOMS: atom_id res chain seq x y z
N MET A 1 24.59 16.68 15.56
CA MET A 1 23.85 17.32 14.45
C MET A 1 22.97 16.24 13.83
N LEU A 2 21.81 16.00 14.43
CA LEU A 2 20.81 15.06 13.94
C LEU A 2 19.66 15.92 13.42
N ALA A 3 19.28 15.75 12.15
CA ALA A 3 18.17 16.50 11.56
C ALA A 3 16.88 16.21 12.35
N LEU A 4 16.12 17.27 12.64
CA LEU A 4 14.84 17.14 13.34
C LEU A 4 13.83 16.42 12.41
N PRO A 5 12.86 15.65 12.96
CA PRO A 5 11.87 14.92 12.17
C PRO A 5 11.09 15.78 11.17
N SER A 6 11.01 17.10 11.42
CA SER A 6 10.38 18.10 10.56
C SER A 6 11.11 18.38 9.24
N GLU A 7 12.33 17.87 9.05
CA GLU A 7 13.11 18.04 7.81
C GLU A 7 12.96 16.86 6.84
N ILE A 8 12.23 15.80 7.21
CA ILE A 8 11.97 14.66 6.32
C ILE A 8 10.77 14.98 5.44
N SER A 9 11.04 15.48 4.24
CA SER A 9 10.03 15.63 3.18
C SER A 9 9.42 14.27 2.84
N THR A 10 8.15 14.07 3.21
CA THR A 10 7.43 12.85 2.85
C THR A 10 7.18 12.83 1.34
N PRO A 11 7.45 11.71 0.65
CA PRO A 11 7.21 11.64 -0.78
C PRO A 11 5.72 11.81 -1.05
N LYS A 12 5.37 12.84 -1.82
CA LYS A 12 4.00 13.07 -2.27
C LYS A 12 3.61 11.95 -3.24
N LEU A 13 2.65 11.13 -2.84
CA LEU A 13 2.04 10.15 -3.74
C LEU A 13 1.22 10.88 -4.81
N ILE A 14 1.42 10.50 -6.07
CA ILE A 14 0.74 11.12 -7.20
C ILE A 14 -0.47 10.26 -7.55
N THR A 15 -1.66 10.86 -7.50
CA THR A 15 -2.91 10.22 -7.94
C THR A 15 -2.76 9.70 -9.37
N GLY A 16 -3.20 8.46 -9.62
CA GLY A 16 -3.05 7.79 -10.92
C GLY A 16 -1.67 7.16 -11.18
N LYS A 17 -0.66 7.39 -10.31
CA LYS A 17 0.64 6.71 -10.36
C LYS A 17 0.90 5.78 -9.17
N LEU A 18 -0.02 5.73 -8.21
CA LEU A 18 0.08 4.87 -7.04
C LEU A 18 -0.26 3.41 -7.40
N TRP A 19 0.65 2.51 -7.08
CA TRP A 19 0.44 1.06 -7.12
C TRP A 19 0.24 0.53 -5.70
N VAL A 20 -0.56 -0.53 -5.58
CA VAL A 20 -0.82 -1.20 -4.30
C VAL A 20 -0.38 -2.65 -4.44
N ASN A 21 0.57 -3.06 -3.62
CA ASN A 21 1.14 -4.41 -3.59
C ASN A 21 1.70 -4.70 -2.19
N PRO A 22 1.93 -5.98 -1.84
CA PRO A 22 2.68 -6.33 -0.64
C PRO A 22 4.12 -5.84 -0.71
N ASP A 23 4.75 -5.68 0.46
CA ASP A 23 6.15 -5.22 0.59
C ASP A 23 7.16 -6.16 -0.09
N CYS A 24 6.88 -7.47 -0.09
CA CYS A 24 7.75 -8.48 -0.69
C CYS A 24 6.98 -9.72 -1.18
N GLY A 25 7.71 -10.68 -1.76
CA GLY A 25 7.14 -11.95 -2.18
C GLY A 25 6.60 -12.78 -1.01
N LEU A 26 5.55 -13.54 -1.28
CA LEU A 26 4.76 -14.23 -0.24
C LEU A 26 5.25 -15.64 0.12
N LYS A 27 6.50 -15.99 -0.21
CA LYS A 27 7.03 -17.36 -0.09
C LYS A 27 7.01 -17.94 1.33
N THR A 28 6.94 -17.09 2.35
CA THR A 28 6.90 -17.46 3.78
C THR A 28 5.50 -17.33 4.39
N ARG A 29 4.46 -17.12 3.57
CA ARG A 29 3.07 -16.99 4.01
C ARG A 29 2.24 -18.23 3.67
N GLY A 30 1.28 -18.54 4.53
CA GLY A 30 0.28 -19.58 4.30
C GLY A 30 -0.75 -19.17 3.25
N GLN A 31 -1.37 -20.15 2.59
CA GLN A 31 -2.39 -19.91 1.56
C GLN A 31 -3.61 -19.15 2.09
N ALA A 32 -4.16 -19.58 3.24
CA ALA A 32 -5.37 -18.97 3.81
C ALA A 32 -5.16 -17.50 4.21
N GLU A 33 -4.05 -17.18 4.88
CA GLU A 33 -3.70 -15.80 5.23
C GLU A 33 -3.41 -14.95 3.99
N THR A 34 -2.74 -15.53 2.98
CA THR A 34 -2.41 -14.85 1.73
C THR A 34 -3.69 -14.47 0.99
N ALA A 35 -4.62 -15.41 0.83
CA ALA A 35 -5.88 -15.17 0.13
C ALA A 35 -6.69 -14.08 0.82
N ALA A 36 -6.89 -14.17 2.13
CA ALA A 36 -7.64 -13.17 2.90
C ALA A 36 -7.00 -11.78 2.82
N SER A 37 -5.67 -11.70 2.96
CA SER A 37 -4.94 -10.42 2.92
C SER A 37 -5.01 -9.77 1.54
N LEU A 38 -4.84 -10.55 0.47
CA LEU A 38 -4.92 -10.04 -0.90
C LEU A 38 -6.34 -9.62 -1.27
N GLN A 39 -7.37 -10.35 -0.81
CA GLN A 39 -8.77 -9.96 -0.99
C GLN A 39 -9.05 -8.60 -0.36
N ASN A 40 -8.61 -8.38 0.88
CA ASN A 40 -8.76 -7.11 1.58
C ASN A 40 -8.01 -5.97 0.88
N MET A 41 -6.76 -6.22 0.44
CA MET A 41 -5.95 -5.23 -0.29
C MET A 41 -6.62 -4.80 -1.61
N VAL A 42 -7.16 -5.76 -2.37
CA VAL A 42 -7.88 -5.47 -3.61
C VAL A 42 -9.19 -4.73 -3.34
N ALA A 43 -9.93 -5.08 -2.28
CA ALA A 43 -11.16 -4.40 -1.90
C ALA A 43 -10.90 -2.92 -1.56
N ALA A 44 -9.88 -2.64 -0.74
CA ALA A 44 -9.47 -1.28 -0.40
C ALA A 44 -9.05 -0.48 -1.65
N ALA A 45 -8.26 -1.09 -2.55
CA ALA A 45 -7.87 -0.44 -3.79
C ALA A 45 -9.07 -0.15 -4.72
N ARG A 46 -10.09 -1.02 -4.75
CA ARG A 46 -11.33 -0.78 -5.52
C ARG A 46 -12.12 0.38 -4.93
N GLN A 47 -12.29 0.43 -3.61
CA GLN A 47 -13.01 1.51 -2.94
C GLN A 47 -12.38 2.87 -3.29
N LEU A 48 -11.06 3.01 -3.17
CA LEU A 48 -10.35 4.25 -3.53
C LEU A 48 -10.48 4.62 -5.01
N ARG A 49 -10.61 3.66 -5.92
CA ARG A 49 -10.86 3.96 -7.34
C ARG A 49 -12.25 4.53 -7.55
N TYR A 50 -13.26 4.01 -6.87
CA TYR A 50 -14.63 4.51 -6.96
C TYR A 50 -14.81 5.86 -6.25
N GLU A 51 -14.16 6.08 -5.11
CA GLU A 51 -14.20 7.37 -4.39
C GLU A 51 -13.57 8.53 -5.17
N ASN A 52 -12.66 8.24 -6.11
CA ASN A 52 -11.98 9.22 -6.96
C ASN A 52 -12.49 9.21 -8.42
N SER A 53 -13.63 8.57 -8.71
CA SER A 53 -14.26 8.55 -10.05
C SER A 53 -15.14 9.77 -10.29
#